data_AF-A0A9X6RAN0-F1
#
_entry.id   AF-A0A9X6RAN0-F1
#
_cell.length_a   1.000
_cell.length_b   1.000
_cell.length_c   1.000
_cell.angle_alpha   90.00
_cell.angle_beta   90.00
_cell.angle_gamma   90.00
#
_symmetry.space_group_name_H-M   'P 1'
#
loop_
_entity.id
_entity.type
_entity.pdbx_description
1 polymer ?
#
loop_
_entity_poly.entity_id
_entity_poly.type
_entity_poly.pdbx_seq_one_letter_code
_entity_poly.pdbx_strand_id
1 'polypeptide(L)' 'MKELKGKIEDYTRFGQMLLAVSTLLMVGLLIPSGAKETIQFFVMMGSIVIFLSLSFFFFQRVKVMRDQLEENECE' A
#
# COMPACT_ATOMS: atom_id res chain seq x y z
N MET A 1 0.07 -2.52 25.39
CA MET A 1 1.21 -2.93 24.53
C MET A 1 0.84 -3.98 23.46
N LYS A 2 0.17 -5.11 23.79
CA LYS A 2 -0.21 -6.13 22.78
C LYS A 2 -1.15 -5.63 21.67
N GLU A 3 -2.12 -4.76 22.00
CA GLU A 3 -3.05 -4.20 21.00
C GLU A 3 -2.39 -3.24 20.01
N LEU A 4 -1.42 -2.44 20.46
CA LEU A 4 -0.66 -1.54 19.58
C LEU A 4 0.16 -2.33 18.57
N LYS A 5 0.83 -3.40 19.02
CA LYS A 5 1.64 -4.27 18.17
C LYS A 5 0.78 -5.01 17.13
N GLY A 6 -0.39 -5.51 17.54
CA GLY A 6 -1.36 -6.10 16.62
C GLY A 6 -1.85 -5.10 15.57
N LYS A 7 -2.17 -3.87 15.99
CA LYS A 7 -2.61 -2.81 15.09
C LYS A 7 -1.55 -2.39 14.07
N ILE A 8 -0.28 -2.36 14.47
CA ILE A 8 0.87 -2.12 13.58
C ILE A 8 1.01 -3.25 12.55
N GLU A 9 0.86 -4.51 12.98
CA GLU A 9 0.91 -5.67 12.08
C GLU A 9 -0.22 -5.64 11.05
N ASP A 10 -1.44 -5.28 11.48
CA ASP A 10 -2.59 -5.12 10.58
C ASP A 10 -2.37 -4.02 9.54
N TYR A 11 -1.89 -2.84 9.95
CA TYR A 11 -1.57 -1.75 9.03
C TYR A 11 -0.43 -2.12 8.05
N THR A 12 0.54 -2.91 8.51
CA THR A 12 1.62 -3.43 7.65
C THR A 12 1.05 -4.37 6.59
N ARG A 13 0.22 -5.34 7.02
CA ARG A 13 -0.47 -6.27 6.12
C ARG A 13 -1.35 -5.56 5.11
N PHE A 14 -2.06 -4.52 5.54
CA PHE A 14 -2.88 -3.70 4.65
C PHE A 14 -2.02 -2.99 3.61
N GLY A 15 -0.92 -2.36 4.02
CA GLY A 15 0.06 -1.76 3.10
C GLY A 15 0.61 -2.76 2.08
N GLN A 16 0.97 -3.97 2.53
CA GLN A 16 1.44 -5.05 1.66
C GLN A 16 0.36 -5.50 0.65
N MET A 17 -0.90 -5.62 1.08
CA MET A 17 -2.01 -5.92 0.18
C MET A 17 -2.20 -4.85 -0.89
N LEU A 18 -2.18 -3.56 -0.52
CA LEU A 18 -2.26 -2.46 -1.50
C LEU A 18 -1.10 -2.50 -2.51
N LEU A 19 0.12 -2.82 -2.05
CA LEU A 19 1.27 -3.03 -2.94
C LEU A 19 1.05 -4.19 -3.90
N ALA A 20 0.62 -5.35 -3.40
CA ALA A 20 0.37 -6.53 -4.22
C ALA A 20 -0.71 -6.26 -5.28
N VAL A 21 -1.81 -5.61 -4.89
CA VAL A 21 -2.88 -5.21 -5.82
C VAL A 21 -2.36 -4.23 -6.87
N SER A 22 -1.53 -3.26 -6.48
CA SER A 22 -0.90 -2.31 -7.41
C SER A 22 0.00 -3.03 -8.42
N THR A 23 0.79 -4.01 -7.99
CA THR A 23 1.63 -4.83 -8.88
C THR A 23 0.79 -5.64 -9.85
N LEU A 24 -0.31 -6.26 -9.38
CA LEU A 24 -1.22 -7.01 -10.24
C LEU A 24 -1.90 -6.12 -11.30
N LEU A 25 -2.34 -4.93 -10.90
CA LEU A 25 -2.90 -3.93 -11.82
C LEU A 25 -1.88 -3.50 -12.88
N MET A 26 -0.61 -3.32 -12.48
CA MET A 26 0.48 -2.99 -13.39
C MET A 26 0.75 -4.11 -14.39
N VAL A 27 0.71 -5.37 -13.94
CA VAL A 27 0.79 -6.54 -14.84
C VAL A 27 -0.42 -6.60 -15.78
N GLY A 28 -1.61 -6.24 -15.30
CA GLY A 28 -2.81 -6.13 -16.14
C GLY A 28 -2.67 -5.12 -17.28
N LEU A 29 -1.97 -4.00 -17.04
CA LEU A 29 -1.65 -2.97 -18.04
C LEU A 29 -0.67 -3.44 -19.12
N LEU A 30 0.19 -4.43 -18.82
CA LEU A 30 1.13 -5.01 -19.79
C LEU A 30 0.44 -5.92 -20.81
N ILE A 31 -0.79 -6.36 -20.54
CA ILE A 31 -1.58 -7.19 -21.45
C ILE A 31 -2.23 -6.25 -22.48
N PRO A 32 -1.89 -6.34 -23.78
CA PRO A 32 -2.46 -5.46 -24.79
C PRO A 32 -3.94 -5.76 -25.00
N SER A 33 -4.81 -4.94 -24.41
CA SER A 33 -6.21 -4.81 -24.80
C SER A 33 -6.27 -3.93 -26.05
N GLY A 34 -7.09 -4.31 -27.05
CA GLY A 34 -7.11 -3.65 -28.36
C GLY A 34 -7.34 -2.13 -28.31
N ALA A 35 -6.97 -1.46 -29.40
CA ALA A 35 -6.75 -0.01 -29.64
C ALA A 35 -7.78 1.04 -29.18
N LYS A 36 -8.76 0.74 -28.31
CA LYS A 36 -9.82 1.66 -27.86
C LYS A 36 -9.92 1.78 -26.33
N GLU A 37 -8.80 1.79 -25.62
CA GLU A 37 -8.78 1.80 -24.16
C GLU A 37 -7.92 2.91 -23.52
N THR A 38 -7.69 4.03 -24.20
CA THR A 38 -6.90 5.16 -23.63
C THR A 38 -7.45 5.65 -22.28
N ILE A 39 -8.78 5.68 -22.12
CA ILE A 39 -9.42 6.06 -20.85
C ILE A 39 -9.20 4.98 -19.78
N GLN A 40 -9.35 3.70 -20.12
CA GLN A 40 -9.12 2.60 -19.19
C GLN A 40 -7.66 2.55 -18.73
N PHE A 41 -6.72 2.80 -19.64
CA PHE A 41 -5.31 2.90 -19.34
C PHE A 41 -5.04 4.04 -18.34
N PHE A 42 -5.62 5.22 -18.57
CA PHE A 42 -5.49 6.36 -17.67
C PHE A 42 -6.10 6.09 -16.29
N VAL A 43 -7.26 5.45 -16.23
CA VAL A 43 -7.94 5.07 -14.98
C VAL A 43 -7.13 4.02 -14.21
N MET A 44 -6.64 2.98 -14.87
CA MET A 44 -5.77 1.98 -14.25
C MET A 44 -4.48 2.60 -13.72
N MET A 45 -3.79 3.40 -14.54
CA MET A 45 -2.57 4.11 -14.15
C MET A 45 -2.81 5.01 -12.93
N GLY A 46 -3.90 5.78 -12.93
CA GLY A 46 -4.31 6.60 -11.80
C GLY A 46 -4.59 5.78 -10.54
N SER A 47 -5.29 4.65 -10.67
CA SER A 47 -5.57 3.75 -9.53
C SER A 47 -4.31 3.17 -8.91
N ILE A 48 -3.31 2.80 -9.73
CA ILE A 48 -2.02 2.29 -9.26
C ILE A 48 -1.29 3.37 -8.47
N VAL A 49 -1.23 4.60 -8.99
CA VAL A 49 -0.59 5.71 -8.27
C VAL A 49 -1.26 5.94 -6.92
N ILE A 50 -2.60 5.97 -6.88
CA ILE A 50 -3.36 6.15 -5.63
C ILE A 50 -3.08 5.01 -4.64
N PHE A 51 -3.13 3.76 -5.08
CA PHE A 51 -2.88 2.60 -4.21
C PHE A 51 -1.44 2.53 -3.71
N LEU A 52 -0.45 2.89 -4.53
CA LEU A 52 0.94 3.00 -4.12
C LEU A 52 1.15 4.13 -3.11
N SER A 53 0.57 5.31 -3.35
CA SER A 53 0.66 6.44 -2.41
C SER A 53 0.01 6.12 -1.06
N LEU A 54 -1.17 5.48 -1.08
CA LEU A 54 -1.84 5.03 0.14
C LEU A 54 -1.02 3.97 0.87
N SER A 55 -0.47 2.99 0.16
CA SER A 55 0.40 1.98 0.76
C SER A 55 1.61 2.63 1.44
N PHE A 56 2.31 3.52 0.73
CA PHE A 56 3.47 4.22 1.27
C PHE A 56 3.13 5.05 2.52
N PHE A 57 1.96 5.71 2.53
CA PHE A 57 1.46 6.43 3.70
C PHE A 57 1.23 5.49 4.90
N PHE A 58 0.61 4.33 4.68
CA PHE A 58 0.42 3.33 5.74
C PHE A 58 1.75 2.80 6.27
N PHE A 59 2.71 2.50 5.40
CA PHE A 59 4.05 2.06 5.81
C PHE A 59 4.79 3.12 6.62
N GLN A 60 4.70 4.41 6.26
CA GLN A 60 5.27 5.49 7.05
C GLN A 60 4.61 5.59 8.42
N ARG A 61 3.27 5.53 8.49
CA ARG A 61 2.54 5.59 9.76
C ARG A 61 2.89 4.40 10.66
N VAL A 62 2.99 3.20 10.10
CA VAL A 62 3.46 1.99 10.79
C VAL A 62 4.86 2.20 11.34
N LYS A 63 5.78 2.75 10.54
CA LYS A 63 7.17 3.00 10.96
C LYS A 63 7.22 3.95 12.16
N VAL A 64 6.52 5.08 12.09
CA VAL A 64 6.45 6.04 13.20
C VAL A 64 5.81 5.43 14.45
N MET A 65 4.76 4.62 14.29
CA MET A 65 4.12 3.91 15.41
C MET A 65 5.02 2.84 16.03
N ARG A 66 5.88 2.20 15.25
CA ARG A 66 6.89 1.25 15.74
C ARG A 66 7.99 1.94 16.51
N ASP A 67 8.54 3.04 15.97
CA ASP A 67 9.58 3.82 16.63
C ASP A 67 9.08 4.33 18.00
N GLN A 68 7.83 4.82 18.09
CA GLN A 68 7.24 5.22 19.37
C GLN A 68 7.00 4.07 20.34
N LEU A 69 6.71 2.86 19.84
CA LEU A 69 6.54 1.69 20.68
C LEU A 69 7.87 1.24 21.30
N GLU A 70 8.94 1.22 20.49
CA GLU A 70 10.29 0.86 20.94
C GLU A 70 10.86 1.90 21.94
N GLU A 71 10.56 3.18 21.75
CA GLU A 71 10.95 4.24 22.69
C GLU A 71 10.26 4.08 24.06
N ASN A 72 8.97 3.71 24.09
CA ASN A 72 8.21 3.48 25.32
C ASN A 72 8.52 2.13 26.01
N GLU A 73 9.17 1.18 25.34
CA GLU A 73 9.62 -0.08 25.96
C GLU A 73 11.00 0.06 26.66
N CYS A 74 11.70 1.18 26.46
CA CYS A 74 13.02 1.47 27.03
C CYS A 74 13.03 2.38 28.28
N GLU A 75 11.87 2.92 28.70
CA GLU A 75 11.68 3.58 30.01
C GLU A 75 11.02 2.64 31.04
#